data_AF-W0FYI7-F1
#
_entry.id   AF-W0FYI7-F1
#
_cell.length_a   1.000
_cell.length_b   1.000
_cell.length_c   1.000
_cell.angle_alpha   90.00
_cell.angle_beta   90.00
_cell.angle_gamma   90.00
#
_symmetry.space_group_name_H-M   'P 1'
#
loop_
_entity.id
_entity.type
_entity.pdbx_description
1 polymer ?
#
loop_
_entity_poly.entity_id
_entity_poly.type
_entity_poly.pdbx_seq_one_letter_code
_entity_poly.pdbx_strand_id
1 'polypeptide(L)'
;MLDMTVKTRSSRPAPTKASEPVVTDVATRHPQSGLLISYRVTVDTVERAELIGEAGVSVGLAARLTIQTGPRQRPVTIMASRLVGEGGWCVDAMTERGGPVHLSRGFGNRRGGARRLLPDIADVLTLCAYDVRGLVEDAEPGRPLKLSKAKTKAAAKA
;
A
#
# COMPACT_ATOMS: atom_id res chain seq x y z
N MET A 1 -18.03 28.26 -29.60
CA MET A 1 -16.85 27.88 -28.80
C MET A 1 -17.40 27.29 -27.51
N LEU A 2 -17.42 25.96 -27.38
CA LEU A 2 -18.06 25.26 -26.27
C LEU A 2 -17.01 25.03 -25.18
N ASP A 3 -17.14 25.75 -24.07
CA ASP A 3 -16.36 25.52 -22.85
C ASP A 3 -16.68 24.14 -22.27
N MET A 4 -15.73 23.22 -22.38
CA MET A 4 -15.77 21.92 -21.69
C MET A 4 -15.16 22.06 -20.30
N THR A 5 -15.99 22.30 -19.29
CA THR A 5 -15.57 22.25 -17.89
C THR A 5 -15.50 20.80 -17.42
N VAL A 6 -14.30 20.21 -17.40
CA VAL A 6 -14.04 18.89 -16.79
C VAL A 6 -14.12 19.03 -15.27
N LYS A 7 -15.24 18.61 -14.67
CA LYS A 7 -15.37 18.47 -13.21
C LYS A 7 -14.75 17.15 -12.76
N THR A 8 -13.48 17.16 -12.39
CA THR A 8 -12.86 16.06 -11.64
C THR A 8 -13.37 16.09 -10.19
N ARG A 9 -14.45 15.36 -9.92
CA ARG A 9 -14.94 15.14 -8.55
C ARG A 9 -14.05 14.08 -7.89
N SER A 10 -12.89 14.51 -7.38
CA SER A 10 -12.09 13.67 -6.47
C SER A 10 -12.81 13.60 -5.13
N SER A 11 -13.77 12.69 -5.00
CA SER A 11 -14.31 12.32 -3.70
C SER A 11 -13.28 11.46 -2.99
N ARG A 12 -12.28 12.10 -2.37
CA ARG A 12 -11.43 11.45 -1.37
C ARG A 12 -12.35 11.13 -0.19
N PRO A 13 -12.61 9.85 0.14
CA PRO A 13 -13.31 9.54 1.38
C PRO A 13 -12.50 10.10 2.55
N ALA A 14 -13.19 10.74 3.50
CA ALA A 14 -12.57 11.24 4.72
C ALA A 14 -11.87 10.07 5.45
N PRO A 15 -10.69 10.29 6.07
CA PRO A 15 -9.97 9.23 6.75
C PRO A 15 -10.82 8.72 7.91
N THR A 16 -11.32 7.49 7.76
CA THR A 16 -11.79 6.66 8.86
C THR A 16 -10.66 6.62 9.89
N LYS A 17 -10.93 6.98 11.17
CA LYS A 17 -9.95 7.07 12.28
C LYS A 17 -8.66 6.32 11.94
N ALA A 18 -7.59 7.08 11.64
CA ALA A 18 -6.30 6.48 11.31
C ALA A 18 -5.93 5.51 12.44
N SER A 19 -5.84 4.23 12.12
CA SER A 19 -5.33 3.22 13.05
C SER A 19 -3.96 3.68 13.53
N GLU A 20 -3.64 3.40 14.79
CA GLU A 20 -2.30 3.68 15.29
C GLU A 20 -1.26 2.99 14.39
N PRO A 21 -0.13 3.66 14.10
CA PRO A 21 0.89 3.09 13.23
C PRO A 21 1.47 1.84 13.87
N VAL A 22 1.67 0.79 13.06
CA VAL A 22 2.30 -0.46 13.49
C VAL A 22 3.80 -0.34 13.29
N VAL A 23 4.59 -0.56 14.35
CA VAL A 23 6.06 -0.51 14.29
C VAL A 23 6.61 -1.90 14.52
N THR A 24 7.41 -2.39 13.56
CA THR A 24 8.03 -3.70 13.60
C THR A 24 9.48 -3.60 13.15
N ASP A 25 10.40 -4.20 13.91
CA ASP A 25 11.79 -4.36 13.48
C ASP A 25 11.90 -5.66 12.66
N VAL A 26 12.45 -5.57 11.45
CA VAL A 26 12.58 -6.67 10.49
C VAL A 26 14.05 -6.86 10.16
N ALA A 27 14.54 -8.09 10.14
CA ALA A 27 15.88 -8.43 9.69
C ALA A 27 15.81 -9.35 8.48
N THR A 28 16.53 -9.00 7.41
CA THR A 28 16.56 -9.77 6.17
C THR A 28 17.99 -9.98 5.69
N ARG A 29 18.20 -10.98 4.84
CA ARG A 29 19.49 -11.20 4.18
C ARG A 29 19.39 -10.83 2.72
N HIS A 30 20.33 -10.01 2.26
CA HIS A 30 20.41 -9.69 0.84
C HIS A 30 20.68 -10.97 0.03
N PRO A 31 19.85 -11.31 -0.98
CA PRO A 31 19.87 -12.63 -1.61
C PRO A 31 21.18 -12.93 -2.35
N GLN A 32 21.88 -11.91 -2.86
CA GLN A 32 23.14 -12.10 -3.59
C GLN A 32 24.39 -12.01 -2.70
N SER A 33 24.37 -11.20 -1.65
CA SER A 33 25.57 -10.92 -0.83
C SER A 33 25.53 -11.56 0.55
N GLY A 34 24.39 -12.13 0.96
CA GLY A 34 24.20 -12.72 2.28
C GLY A 34 24.20 -11.71 3.44
N LEU A 35 24.37 -10.42 3.13
CA LEU A 35 24.52 -9.35 4.10
C LEU A 35 23.22 -9.20 4.89
N LEU A 36 23.33 -9.31 6.21
CA LEU A 36 22.21 -9.13 7.13
C LEU A 36 21.93 -7.64 7.28
N ILE A 37 20.71 -7.23 6.97
CA ILE A 37 20.26 -5.85 7.15
C ILE A 37 19.02 -5.86 8.02
N SER A 38 19.04 -5.03 9.05
CA SER A 38 17.90 -4.78 9.91
C SER A 38 17.27 -3.44 9.58
N TYR A 39 15.95 -3.40 9.59
CA TYR A 39 15.16 -2.23 9.29
C TYR A 39 14.06 -2.07 10.34
N ARG A 40 13.85 -0.84 10.80
CA ARG A 40 12.60 -0.48 11.46
C ARG A 40 11.57 -0.14 10.41
N VAL A 41 10.44 -0.84 10.45
CA VAL A 41 9.30 -0.61 9.56
C VAL A 41 8.18 0.01 10.38
N THR A 42 7.71 1.17 9.94
CA THR A 42 6.51 1.81 10.48
C THR A 42 5.43 1.79 9.41
N VAL A 43 4.38 1.01 9.63
CA VAL A 43 3.20 0.98 8.75
C VAL A 43 2.23 2.06 9.23
N ASP A 44 2.12 3.13 8.45
CA ASP A 44 1.24 4.25 8.77
C ASP A 44 -0.22 3.88 8.47
N THR A 45 -0.46 3.29 7.30
CA THR A 45 -1.81 2.90 6.87
C THR A 45 -1.78 1.64 6.01
N VAL A 46 -2.83 0.83 6.16
CA VAL A 46 -3.26 -0.18 5.19
C VAL A 46 -4.77 -0.03 5.02
N GLU A 47 -5.22 0.19 3.80
CA GLU A 47 -6.63 0.45 3.52
C GLU A 47 -7.04 -0.07 2.15
N ARG A 48 -8.35 -0.19 1.94
CA ARG A 48 -8.88 -0.43 0.60
C ARG A 48 -8.76 0.83 -0.22
N ALA A 49 -8.38 0.66 -1.47
CA ALA A 49 -8.36 1.72 -2.44
C ALA A 49 -8.99 1.25 -3.75
N GLU A 50 -9.66 2.19 -4.39
CA GLU A 50 -10.26 2.05 -5.70
C GLU A 50 -9.83 3.23 -6.55
N LEU A 51 -9.36 2.94 -7.76
CA LEU A 51 -9.03 3.94 -8.76
C LEU A 51 -9.86 3.69 -10.01
N ILE A 52 -10.71 4.66 -10.35
CA ILE A 52 -11.47 4.67 -11.59
C ILE A 52 -10.66 5.46 -12.61
N GLY A 53 -10.17 4.79 -13.65
CA GLY A 53 -9.43 5.41 -14.74
C GLY A 53 -9.99 5.01 -16.11
N GLU A 54 -9.40 5.55 -17.17
CA GLU A 54 -9.82 5.28 -18.55
C GLU A 54 -9.74 3.79 -18.93
N ALA A 55 -8.81 3.05 -18.32
CA ALA A 55 -8.63 1.61 -18.53
C ALA A 55 -9.58 0.74 -17.67
N GLY A 56 -10.48 1.34 -16.90
CA GLY A 56 -11.40 0.66 -15.99
C GLY A 56 -11.12 0.92 -14.51
N VAL A 57 -11.71 0.07 -13.67
CA VAL A 57 -11.63 0.18 -12.20
C VAL A 57 -10.54 -0.73 -11.66
N SER A 58 -9.59 -0.16 -10.94
CA SER A 58 -8.58 -0.90 -10.18
C SER A 58 -8.96 -0.92 -8.71
N VAL A 59 -9.16 -2.11 -8.15
CA VAL A 59 -9.53 -2.31 -6.74
C VAL A 59 -8.45 -3.11 -6.03
N GLY A 60 -8.10 -2.72 -4.80
CA GLY A 60 -7.10 -3.43 -4.03
C GLY A 60 -6.86 -2.85 -2.64
N LEU A 61 -5.68 -3.16 -2.11
CA LEU A 61 -5.13 -2.53 -0.92
C LEU A 61 -4.10 -1.49 -1.29
N ALA A 62 -4.15 -0.34 -0.63
CA ALA A 62 -3.09 0.66 -0.60
C ALA A 62 -2.46 0.67 0.79
N ALA A 63 -1.15 0.84 0.83
CA ALA A 63 -0.40 0.96 2.07
C ALA A 63 0.60 2.10 1.98
N ARG A 64 0.78 2.76 3.12
CA ARG A 64 1.86 3.71 3.36
C ARG A 64 2.71 3.18 4.49
N LEU A 65 4.01 3.08 4.25
CA LEU A 65 4.97 2.68 5.25
C LEU A 65 6.23 3.52 5.17
N THR A 66 6.99 3.53 6.25
CA THR A 66 8.30 4.13 6.36
C THR A 66 9.31 3.06 6.78
N ILE A 67 10.48 3.06 6.15
CA ILE A 67 11.58 2.13 6.44
C ILE A 67 12.80 2.93 6.88
N GLN A 68 13.44 2.50 7.96
CA GLN A 68 14.66 3.10 8.46
C GLN A 68 15.70 2.01 8.77
N THR A 69 16.86 2.08 8.10
CA THR A 69 17.92 1.06 8.17
C THR A 69 18.88 1.25 9.35
N GLY A 70 18.71 2.34 10.12
CA GLY A 70 19.50 2.65 11.31
C GLY A 70 19.15 4.03 11.87
N PRO A 71 19.51 4.34 13.12
CA PRO A 71 19.06 5.55 13.83
C PRO A 71 19.54 6.85 13.18
N ARG A 72 20.65 6.82 12.44
CA ARG A 72 21.21 7.98 11.72
C ARG A 72 20.86 8.03 10.23
N GLN A 73 20.21 6.99 9.72
CA GLN A 73 19.82 6.91 8.32
C GLN A 73 18.48 7.61 8.11
N ARG A 74 18.35 8.31 6.99
CA ARG A 74 17.11 9.00 6.67
C ARG A 74 16.02 7.97 6.35
N PRO A 75 14.82 8.13 6.93
CA PRO A 75 13.72 7.23 6.65
C PRO A 75 13.23 7.41 5.20
N VAL A 76 12.90 6.29 4.57
CA VAL A 76 12.29 6.24 3.24
C VAL A 76 10.82 5.92 3.39
N THR A 77 9.96 6.79 2.86
CA THR A 77 8.52 6.53 2.79
C THR A 77 8.22 5.81 1.47
N ILE A 78 7.41 4.76 1.58
CA ILE A 78 6.99 3.92 0.46
C ILE A 78 5.47 3.92 0.42
N MET A 79 4.92 4.15 -0.77
CA MET A 79 3.54 3.86 -1.10
C MET A 79 3.52 2.54 -1.87
N ALA A 80 2.68 1.62 -1.42
CA ALA A 80 2.58 0.30 -2.02
C ALA A 80 1.12 -0.08 -2.25
N SER A 81 0.89 -0.96 -3.23
CA SER A 81 -0.43 -1.53 -3.47
C SER A 81 -0.36 -3.01 -3.82
N ARG A 82 -1.45 -3.71 -3.52
CA ARG A 82 -1.74 -5.06 -4.02
C ARG A 82 -3.16 -5.04 -4.57
N LEU A 83 -3.32 -5.25 -5.86
CA LEU A 83 -4.63 -5.27 -6.52
C LEU A 83 -5.30 -6.63 -6.36
N VAL A 84 -6.63 -6.67 -6.46
CA VAL A 84 -7.39 -7.92 -6.53
C VAL A 84 -6.83 -8.79 -7.65
N GLY A 85 -6.62 -10.07 -7.36
CA GLY A 85 -5.97 -11.00 -8.30
C GLY A 85 -4.45 -11.05 -8.20
N GLU A 86 -3.78 -10.07 -7.58
CA GLU A 86 -2.32 -10.04 -7.49
C GLU A 86 -1.79 -10.92 -6.35
N GLY A 87 -0.71 -11.67 -6.65
CA GLY A 87 0.01 -12.53 -5.71
C GLY A 87 0.88 -11.82 -4.67
N GLY A 88 1.05 -10.50 -4.77
CA GLY A 88 1.95 -9.79 -3.87
C GLY A 88 1.93 -8.27 -4.03
N TRP A 89 2.59 -7.60 -3.10
CA TRP A 89 2.65 -6.14 -3.05
C TRP A 89 3.64 -5.56 -4.06
N CYS A 90 3.29 -4.40 -4.60
CA CYS A 90 4.11 -3.62 -5.52
C CYS A 90 4.35 -2.22 -4.96
N VAL A 91 5.53 -1.67 -5.24
CA VAL A 91 5.87 -0.27 -4.92
C VAL A 91 5.27 0.64 -5.98
N ASP A 92 4.45 1.59 -5.54
CA ASP A 92 3.86 2.62 -6.40
C ASP A 92 4.66 3.93 -6.33
N ALA A 93 5.19 4.27 -5.16
CA ALA A 93 6.05 5.43 -4.98
C ALA A 93 7.07 5.22 -3.86
N MET A 94 8.21 5.90 -3.96
CA MET A 94 9.27 5.90 -2.96
C MET A 94 9.88 7.29 -2.84
N THR A 95 9.92 7.82 -1.62
CA THR A 95 10.42 9.16 -1.32
C THR A 95 11.30 9.14 -0.09
N GLU A 96 12.45 9.82 -0.15
CA GLU A 96 13.27 10.07 1.03
C GLU A 96 12.70 11.27 1.80
N ARG A 97 12.63 11.20 3.13
CA ARG A 97 12.12 12.32 3.94
C ARG A 97 12.97 13.58 3.73
N GLY A 98 12.37 14.63 3.15
CA GLY A 98 13.07 15.88 2.83
C GLY A 98 14.05 15.76 1.66
N GLY A 99 13.98 14.67 0.90
CA GLY A 99 14.82 14.38 -0.25
C GLY A 99 14.02 14.22 -1.54
N PRO A 100 14.66 13.74 -2.62
CA PRO A 100 14.02 13.57 -3.92
C PRO A 100 13.00 12.42 -3.94
N VAL A 101 12.09 12.48 -4.91
CA VAL A 101 11.21 11.35 -5.26
C VAL A 101 12.02 10.38 -6.10
N HIS A 102 12.20 9.15 -5.61
CA HIS A 102 12.93 8.11 -6.36
C HIS A 102 12.03 7.40 -7.39
N LEU A 103 10.74 7.31 -7.08
CA LEU A 103 9.74 6.65 -7.92
C LEU A 103 8.34 7.20 -7.61
N SER A 104 7.54 7.41 -8.66
CA SER A 104 6.10 7.68 -8.52
C SER A 104 5.36 7.23 -9.78
N ARG A 105 4.44 6.27 -9.64
CA ARG A 105 3.62 5.76 -10.75
C ARG A 105 2.11 5.84 -10.51
N GLY A 106 1.70 6.15 -9.27
CA GLY A 106 0.31 6.13 -8.85
C GLY A 106 -0.18 4.73 -8.46
N PHE A 107 -1.28 4.68 -7.70
CA PHE A 107 -1.87 3.45 -7.18
C PHE A 107 -2.15 2.43 -8.29
N GLY A 108 -1.67 1.20 -8.12
CA GLY A 108 -2.02 0.10 -9.02
C GLY A 108 -1.41 0.19 -10.43
N ASN A 109 -0.59 1.21 -10.73
CA ASN A 109 -0.04 1.36 -12.07
C ASN A 109 1.07 0.34 -12.33
N ARG A 110 0.76 -0.65 -13.18
CA ARG A 110 1.70 -1.72 -13.56
C ARG A 110 2.40 -1.46 -14.90
N ARG A 111 2.13 -0.33 -15.57
CA ARG A 111 2.79 0.03 -16.83
C ARG A 111 4.29 0.26 -16.58
N GLY A 112 5.15 -0.36 -17.38
CA GLY A 112 6.61 -0.23 -17.28
C GLY A 112 7.28 -1.10 -16.20
N GLY A 113 6.65 -2.21 -15.80
CA GLY A 113 7.25 -3.25 -14.94
C GLY A 113 7.09 -2.97 -13.45
N ALA A 114 6.35 -3.82 -12.74
CA ALA A 114 6.08 -3.64 -11.32
C ALA A 114 7.32 -3.96 -10.47
N ARG A 115 7.68 -3.07 -9.53
CA ARG A 115 8.70 -3.39 -8.51
C ARG A 115 8.02 -4.05 -7.32
N ARG A 116 8.37 -5.30 -7.05
CA ARG A 116 7.88 -6.03 -5.87
C ARG A 116 8.54 -5.49 -4.60
N LEU A 117 7.76 -5.46 -3.52
CA LEU A 117 8.34 -5.29 -2.19
C LEU A 117 9.16 -6.52 -1.80
N LEU A 118 10.11 -6.34 -0.88
CA LEU A 118 10.80 -7.47 -0.26
C LEU A 118 9.79 -8.33 0.50
N PRO A 119 9.94 -9.68 0.50
CA PRO A 119 8.99 -10.60 1.13
C PRO A 119 8.66 -10.23 2.57
N ASP A 120 9.66 -9.98 3.40
CA ASP A 120 9.46 -9.71 4.84
C ASP A 120 8.62 -8.43 5.07
N ILE A 121 8.80 -7.41 4.23
CA ILE A 121 8.00 -6.18 4.29
C ILE A 121 6.57 -6.44 3.80
N ALA A 122 6.43 -7.23 2.72
CA ALA A 122 5.14 -7.62 2.19
C ALA A 122 4.33 -8.44 3.22
N ASP A 123 4.99 -9.26 4.02
CA ASP A 123 4.37 -10.03 5.10
C ASP A 123 3.86 -9.11 6.22
N VAL A 124 4.67 -8.12 6.64
CA VAL A 124 4.21 -7.11 7.62
C VAL A 124 2.96 -6.38 7.14
N LEU A 125 2.91 -5.96 5.87
CA LEU A 125 1.71 -5.31 5.30
C LEU A 125 0.51 -6.27 5.22
N THR A 126 0.75 -7.54 4.91
CA THR A 126 -0.28 -8.57 4.80
C THR A 126 -0.88 -8.88 6.18
N LEU A 127 -0.05 -9.02 7.21
CA LEU A 127 -0.49 -9.16 8.60
C LEU A 127 -1.30 -7.94 9.04
N CYS A 128 -0.84 -6.72 8.72
CA CYS A 128 -1.62 -5.51 8.99
C CYS A 128 -2.99 -5.50 8.30
N ALA A 129 -3.09 -6.04 7.07
CA ALA A 129 -4.36 -6.15 6.34
C ALA A 129 -5.34 -7.14 6.99
N TYR A 130 -4.83 -8.23 7.57
CA TYR A 130 -5.59 -9.20 8.36
C TYR A 130 -5.99 -8.64 9.72
N ASP A 131 -5.00 -8.30 10.55
CA ASP A 131 -5.14 -8.07 11.99
C ASP A 131 -5.82 -6.75 12.34
N VAL A 132 -5.58 -5.69 11.55
CA VAL A 132 -6.02 -4.34 11.94
C VAL A 132 -7.46 -4.07 11.48
N ARG A 133 -7.93 -4.73 10.41
CA ARG A 133 -9.11 -4.22 9.70
C ARG A 133 -10.02 -5.26 9.03
N GLY A 134 -9.68 -6.55 9.06
CA GLY A 134 -10.48 -7.60 8.41
C GLY A 134 -10.77 -7.30 6.94
N LEU A 135 -9.81 -6.66 6.24
CA LEU A 135 -10.02 -6.15 4.88
C LEU A 135 -9.97 -7.23 3.82
N VAL A 136 -9.42 -8.39 4.16
CA VAL A 136 -9.10 -9.46 3.23
C VAL A 136 -9.74 -10.77 3.69
N GLU A 137 -10.20 -11.54 2.71
CA GLU A 137 -10.58 -12.95 2.88
C GLU A 137 -9.37 -13.85 2.65
N ASP A 138 -8.54 -13.52 1.65
CA ASP A 138 -7.30 -14.23 1.32
C ASP A 138 -6.27 -13.22 0.83
N ALA A 139 -5.11 -13.25 1.46
CA ALA A 139 -3.95 -12.45 1.11
C ALA A 139 -2.65 -13.24 1.31
N GLU A 140 -2.70 -14.58 1.34
CA GLU A 140 -1.47 -15.37 1.48
C GLU A 140 -0.44 -14.96 0.40
N PRO A 141 0.86 -14.92 0.73
CA PRO A 141 1.91 -14.63 -0.24
C PRO A 141 1.82 -15.57 -1.45
N GLY A 142 1.89 -15.02 -2.66
CA GLY A 142 1.77 -15.75 -3.91
C GLY A 142 0.33 -16.06 -4.35
N ARG A 143 -0.67 -15.96 -3.46
CA ARG A 143 -2.08 -16.19 -3.82
C ARG A 143 -2.78 -14.92 -4.32
N PRO A 144 -3.76 -15.05 -5.22
CA PRO A 144 -4.56 -13.89 -5.65
C PRO A 144 -5.22 -13.19 -4.45
N LEU A 145 -5.02 -11.88 -4.31
CA LEU A 145 -5.69 -11.08 -3.27
C LEU A 145 -7.21 -11.16 -3.43
N LYS A 146 -7.90 -11.47 -2.34
CA LYS A 146 -9.36 -11.41 -2.19
C LYS A 146 -9.72 -10.49 -1.04
N LEU A 147 -10.44 -9.41 -1.35
CA LEU A 147 -10.95 -8.49 -0.35
C LEU A 147 -12.21 -9.05 0.29
N SER A 148 -12.39 -8.86 1.60
CA SER A 148 -13.64 -9.22 2.24
C SER A 148 -14.81 -8.38 1.71
N LYS A 149 -16.04 -8.85 1.83
CA LYS A 149 -17.19 -7.97 1.51
C LYS A 149 -17.14 -6.75 2.41
N ALA A 150 -17.20 -5.55 1.83
CA ALA A 150 -17.35 -4.34 2.64
C ALA A 150 -18.64 -4.52 3.45
N LYS A 151 -18.58 -4.41 4.78
CA LYS A 151 -19.80 -4.27 5.57
C LYS A 151 -20.42 -2.95 5.12
N THR A 152 -21.40 -3.02 4.23
CA THR A 152 -22.35 -1.93 4.05
C THR A 152 -22.86 -1.65 5.45
N LYS A 153 -22.53 -0.48 6.01
CA LYS A 153 -23.33 0.06 7.10
C LYS A 153 -24.73 0.11 6.50
N ALA A 154 -25.56 -0.89 6.80
CA ALA A 154 -26.99 -0.73 6.66
C ALA A 154 -27.27 0.61 7.33
N ALA A 155 -27.81 1.56 6.56
CA ALA A 155 -28.30 2.80 7.11
C ALA A 155 -29.35 2.41 8.15
N ALA A 156 -28.91 2.26 9.39
CA ALA A 156 -29.75 1.97 10.52
C ALA A 156 -30.42 3.29 10.89
N LYS A 157 -31.65 3.43 10.38
CA LYS A 157 -32.78 4.21 10.90
C LYS A 157 -32.57 5.72 11.15
N ALA A 158 -33.34 6.53 10.44
CA ALA A 158 -34.68 6.89 10.89
C ALA A 158 -35.62 6.94 9.68
#